data_AF-A0A952HK33-F1
#
_entry.id   AF-A0A952HK33-F1
#
_cell.length_a   1.000
_cell.length_b   1.000
_cell.length_c   1.000
_cell.angle_alpha   90.00
_cell.angle_beta   90.00
_cell.angle_gamma   90.00
#
_symmetry.space_group_name_H-M   'P 1'
#
loop_
_entity.id
_entity.type
_entity.pdbx_description
1 polymer ?
#
loop_
_entity_poly.entity_id
_entity_poly.type
_entity_poly.pdbx_seq_one_letter_code
_entity_poly.pdbx_strand_id
1 'polypeptide(L)' 'MGAMSETDTAPSRREDDSSHGFFGQPRALSNIFGVEMWERFSFYGMQGILLIYLYYSAEQGGLAIDQPTAAGVVGAYGG' A
#
# COMPACT_ATOMS: atom_id res chain seq x y z
N MET A 1 43.17 48.32 16.03
CA MET A 1 41.76 48.78 15.96
C MET A 1 41.33 48.69 14.50
N GLY A 2 40.50 47.77 14.02
CA GLY A 2 39.88 46.57 14.56
C GLY A 2 39.58 45.65 13.36
N ALA A 3 39.77 44.35 13.55
CA ALA A 3 39.25 43.32 12.67
C ALA A 3 37.86 42.92 13.19
N MET A 4 36.83 42.88 12.32
CA MET A 4 35.59 42.11 12.52
C MET A 4 34.79 42.19 11.21
N SER A 5 34.99 41.23 10.32
CA SER A 5 34.10 40.07 10.11
C SER A 5 32.97 40.37 9.13
N GLU A 6 33.19 39.92 7.90
CA GLU A 6 32.14 39.43 7.01
C GLU A 6 31.29 38.42 7.79
N THR A 7 30.08 38.81 8.19
CA THR A 7 29.07 37.82 8.56
C THR A 7 28.30 37.48 7.29
N ASP A 8 28.85 36.50 6.57
CA ASP A 8 28.13 35.64 5.64
C ASP A 8 26.82 35.21 6.31
N THR A 9 25.70 35.72 5.80
CA THR A 9 24.37 35.28 6.23
C THR A 9 24.14 33.92 5.60
N ALA A 10 24.73 32.89 6.20
CA ALA A 10 24.46 31.52 5.86
C ALA A 10 22.94 31.28 5.97
N PRO A 11 22.29 30.66 4.98
CA PRO A 11 20.89 30.29 5.11
C PRO A 11 20.75 29.36 6.31
N SER A 12 19.93 29.75 7.29
CA SER A 12 19.59 28.91 8.43
C SER A 12 19.13 27.56 7.91
N ARG A 13 19.91 26.52 8.27
CA ARG A 13 19.63 25.10 8.01
C ARG A 13 18.14 24.85 8.22
N ARG A 14 17.44 24.40 7.18
CA ARG A 14 16.02 24.03 7.20
C ARG A 14 15.77 23.27 8.49
N GLU A 15 14.97 23.86 9.37
CA GLU A 15 14.42 23.14 10.51
C GLU A 15 13.70 21.94 9.92
N ASP A 16 14.29 20.78 10.19
CA ASP A 16 13.76 19.46 9.94
C ASP A 16 12.56 19.32 10.87
N ASP A 17 11.47 20.00 10.54
CA ASP A 17 10.19 19.83 11.20
C ASP A 17 9.63 18.51 10.66
N SER A 18 10.25 17.43 11.16
CA SER A 18 9.80 16.05 11.13
C SER A 18 8.45 16.02 11.84
N SER A 19 7.47 16.53 11.12
CA SER A 19 6.12 16.78 11.56
C SER A 19 5.50 15.41 11.82
N HIS A 20 5.49 15.01 13.09
CA HIS A 20 4.87 13.79 13.61
C HIS A 20 3.38 13.81 13.28
N GLY A 21 3.02 13.29 12.10
CA GLY A 21 1.66 13.38 11.54
C GLY A 21 0.87 12.07 11.59
N PHE A 22 1.51 10.95 11.88
CA PHE A 22 0.88 9.62 11.82
C PHE A 22 1.25 8.80 13.06
N PHE A 23 0.38 8.75 14.06
CA PHE A 23 0.62 8.03 15.32
C PHE A 23 1.97 8.33 16.00
N GLY A 24 2.49 9.55 15.87
CA GLY A 24 3.83 9.89 16.38
C GLY A 24 4.98 9.29 15.57
N GLN A 25 4.73 8.81 14.36
CA GLN A 25 5.72 8.33 13.40
C GLN A 25 5.90 9.34 12.24
N PRO A 26 7.01 9.23 11.48
CA PRO A 26 7.26 10.08 10.30
C PRO A 26 6.12 9.99 9.28
N ARG A 27 5.77 11.13 8.66
CA ARG A 27 4.71 11.21 7.63
C ARG A 27 4.94 10.31 6.40
N ALA A 28 6.17 9.95 6.10
CA ALA A 28 6.47 9.01 5.02
C ALA A 28 5.87 7.62 5.29
N LEU A 29 5.81 7.19 6.55
CA LEU A 29 5.27 5.88 6.93
C LEU A 29 3.76 5.80 6.68
N SER A 30 3.03 6.91 6.78
CA SER A 30 1.59 6.98 6.51
C SER A 30 1.26 6.57 5.07
N ASN A 31 2.08 7.04 4.13
CA ASN A 31 1.91 6.73 2.71
C ASN A 31 2.22 5.24 2.42
N ILE A 32 3.33 4.72 2.94
CA ILE A 32 3.71 3.31 2.77
C ILE A 32 2.64 2.39 3.40
N PHE A 33 2.18 2.71 4.62
CA PHE A 33 1.10 1.99 5.27
C PHE A 33 -0.18 1.99 4.42
N GLY A 34 -0.57 3.14 3.87
CA GLY A 34 -1.75 3.25 3.03
C GLY A 34 -1.66 2.39 1.77
N VAL A 35 -0.50 2.42 1.09
CA VAL A 35 -0.24 1.63 -0.11
C VAL A 35 -0.24 0.12 0.21
N GLU A 36 0.48 -0.31 1.25
CA GLU A 36 0.52 -1.72 1.69
C GLU A 36 -0.88 -2.21 2.11
N MET A 37 -1.61 -1.40 2.88
CA MET A 37 -2.97 -1.73 3.30
C MET A 37 -3.89 -1.93 2.10
N TRP A 38 -3.79 -1.06 1.09
CA TRP A 38 -4.58 -1.17 -0.12
C TRP A 38 -4.17 -2.36 -1.00
N GLU A 39 -2.87 -2.64 -1.11
CA GLU A 39 -2.36 -3.82 -1.80
C GLU A 39 -2.91 -5.10 -1.15
N ARG A 40 -2.76 -5.24 0.17
CA ARG A 40 -3.26 -6.39 0.93
C ARG A 40 -4.77 -6.51 0.86
N PHE A 41 -5.50 -5.40 0.97
CA PHE A 41 -6.95 -5.39 0.81
C PHE A 41 -7.36 -5.93 -0.56
N SER A 42 -6.69 -5.48 -1.62
CA SER A 42 -6.97 -5.92 -3.00
C SER A 42 -6.60 -7.40 -3.20
N PHE A 43 -5.46 -7.82 -2.66
CA PHE A 43 -4.97 -9.20 -2.77
C PHE A 43 -5.91 -10.18 -2.04
N TYR A 44 -6.18 -9.96 -0.76
CA TYR A 44 -7.07 -10.83 0.02
C TYR A 44 -8.53 -10.70 -0.40
N GLY A 45 -8.95 -9.51 -0.86
CA GLY A 45 -10.28 -9.29 -1.43
C GLY A 45 -10.51 -10.18 -2.65
N MET A 46 -9.56 -10.19 -3.60
CA MET A 46 -9.60 -11.10 -4.74
C MET A 46 -9.57 -12.56 -4.28
N GLN A 47 -8.63 -12.93 -3.41
CA GLN A 47 -8.48 -14.31 -2.94
C GLN A 47 -9.75 -14.85 -2.25
N GLY A 48 -10.50 -13.96 -1.56
CA GLY A 48 -11.74 -14.31 -0.87
C GLY A 48 -12.95 -14.56 -1.80
N ILE A 49 -13.00 -13.91 -2.97
CA ILE A 49 -14.15 -14.02 -3.88
C ILE A 49 -13.85 -14.78 -5.18
N LEU A 50 -12.58 -15.01 -5.52
CA LEU A 50 -12.20 -15.55 -6.81
C LEU A 50 -12.77 -16.95 -7.06
N LEU A 51 -12.76 -17.82 -6.04
CA LEU A 51 -13.28 -19.19 -6.18
C LEU A 51 -14.77 -19.21 -6.50
N ILE A 52 -15.57 -18.44 -5.75
CA ILE A 52 -17.02 -18.39 -5.94
C ILE A 52 -17.35 -17.79 -7.31
N TYR A 53 -16.59 -16.79 -7.76
CA TYR A 53 -16.77 -16.20 -9.08
C TYR A 53 -16.46 -17.18 -10.22
N LEU A 54 -15.40 -17.98 -10.09
CA LEU A 54 -15.03 -18.95 -11.12
C LEU A 54 -16.05 -20.11 -11.22
N TYR A 55 -16.47 -20.65 -10.07
CA TYR A 55 -17.28 -21.87 -10.02
C TYR A 55 -18.79 -21.62 -10.21
N TYR A 56 -19.34 -20.48 -9.75
CA TYR A 56 -20.78 -20.24 -9.83
C TYR A 56 -21.27 -20.17 -11.28
N SER A 57 -22.54 -20.51 -11.51
CA SER A 57 -23.12 -20.47 -12.86
C SER A 57 -23.20 -19.04 -13.39
N ALA A 58 -23.29 -18.90 -14.73
CA ALA A 58 -23.46 -17.61 -15.38
C ALA A 58 -24.75 -16.88 -14.94
N GLU A 59 -25.83 -17.63 -14.68
CA GLU A 59 -27.09 -17.09 -14.14
C GLU A 59 -26.91 -16.49 -12.74
N GLN A 60 -25.92 -16.97 -11.99
CA GLN A 60 -25.55 -16.46 -10.66
C GLN A 60 -24.43 -15.42 -10.73
N GLY A 61 -24.01 -15.00 -11.92
CA GLY A 61 -22.94 -14.02 -12.14
C GLY A 61 -21.52 -14.58 -12.08
N GLY A 62 -21.35 -15.91 -12.09
CA GLY A 62 -20.05 -16.57 -12.16
C GLY A 62 -19.64 -17.00 -13.58
N LEU A 63 -18.49 -17.67 -13.70
CA LEU A 63 -17.92 -18.12 -14.97
C LEU A 63 -18.27 -19.57 -15.36
N ALA A 64 -18.98 -20.29 -14.50
CA ALA A 64 -19.41 -21.67 -14.71
C ALA A 64 -18.26 -22.64 -15.03
N ILE A 65 -17.06 -22.39 -14.46
CA ILE A 65 -15.92 -23.30 -14.56
C ILE A 65 -16.13 -24.47 -13.61
N ASP A 66 -15.70 -25.67 -14.00
CA ASP A 66 -15.77 -26.84 -13.12
C ASP A 66 -15.01 -26.62 -11.81
N GLN A 67 -15.53 -27.16 -10.71
CA GLN A 67 -15.01 -26.88 -9.37
C GLN A 67 -13.54 -27.28 -9.18
N PRO A 68 -13.07 -28.46 -9.64
CA PRO A 68 -11.66 -28.84 -9.57
C PRO A 68 -10.73 -27.86 -10.30
N THR A 69 -11.08 -27.45 -11.52
CA THR A 69 -10.30 -26.49 -12.31
C THR A 69 -10.29 -25.12 -11.65
N ALA A 70 -11.45 -24.63 -11.19
CA ALA A 70 -11.55 -23.36 -10.48
C ALA A 70 -10.70 -23.35 -9.19
N ALA A 71 -10.72 -24.43 -8.41
CA ALA A 71 -9.87 -24.57 -7.23
C ALA A 71 -8.38 -24.59 -7.58
N GLY A 72 -8.00 -25.25 -8.69
CA GLY A 72 -6.64 -25.23 -9.20
C GLY A 72 -6.14 -23.83 -9.57
N VAL A 73 -6.99 -23.03 -10.23
CA VAL A 73 -6.68 -21.62 -10.56
C VAL A 73 -6.50 -20.78 -9.30
N VAL A 74 -7.39 -20.92 -8.30
CA VAL A 74 -7.29 -20.18 -7.04
C VAL A 74 -6.03 -20.58 -6.26
N GLY A 75 -5.66 -21.86 -6.26
CA GLY A 75 -4.40 -22.33 -5.69
C GLY A 75 -3.19 -21.67 -6.37
N ALA A 76 -3.15 -21.69 -7.71
CA ALA A 76 -2.08 -21.05 -8.47
C ALA A 76 -2.01 -19.52 -8.29
N TYR A 77 -3.14 -18.86 -8.02
CA TYR A 77 -3.19 -17.43 -7.72
C TYR A 77 -2.61 -17.08 -6.33
N GLY A 78 -2.86 -17.94 -5.33
CA GLY A 78 -2.42 -17.73 -3.95
C GLY A 78 -1.01 -18.23 -3.63
N GLY A 79 -0.45 -19.13 -4.48
CA GLY A 79 0.82 -19.81 -4.26
C GLY A 79 0.64 -21.25 -3.79
#